data_AF-A0A1F8NDD6-F1
#
_entry.id   AF-A0A1F8NDD6-F1
#
_cell.length_a   1.000
_cell.length_b   1.000
_cell.length_c   1.000
_cell.angle_alpha   90.00
_cell.angle_beta   90.00
_cell.angle_gamma   90.00
#
_symmetry.space_group_name_H-M   'P 1'
#
loop_
_entity.id
_entity.type
_entity.pdbx_description
1 polymer ?
#
loop_
_entity_poly.entity_id
_entity_poly.type
_entity_poly.pdbx_seq_one_letter_code
_entity_poly.pdbx_strand_id
1 'polypeptide(L)'
;MRLPPTDLRLREIQSYVAEMVRQKGFARESLRDVLLLLIEETGELARTIRERSGLKSRTRTKTAEERLGAELADCFIYIVDLVNLADVDFEAAVRRKLASDARRRWRSSPHLEQSS
;
A
#
# COMPACT_ATOMS: atom_id res chain seq x y z
N MET A 1 2.77 -18.02 -13.14
CA MET A 1 2.26 -16.64 -13.24
C MET A 1 3.10 -15.88 -14.27
N ARG A 2 2.46 -15.16 -15.22
CA ARG A 2 3.17 -14.25 -16.14
C ARG A 2 3.57 -13.00 -15.35
N LEU A 3 4.78 -12.48 -15.53
CA LEU A 3 5.20 -11.22 -14.90
C LEU A 3 4.32 -10.05 -15.37
N PRO A 4 4.07 -9.04 -14.52
CA PRO A 4 3.29 -7.87 -14.92
C PRO A 4 4.02 -7.05 -16.02
N PRO A 5 3.28 -6.30 -16.87
CA PRO A 5 3.87 -5.32 -17.79
C PRO A 5 4.74 -4.28 -17.08
N THR A 6 5.68 -3.65 -17.80
CA THR A 6 6.56 -2.61 -17.23
C THR A 6 5.87 -1.26 -17.03
N ASP A 7 4.82 -0.96 -17.80
CA ASP A 7 3.92 0.17 -17.59
C ASP A 7 2.61 -0.34 -17.02
N LEU A 8 2.41 -0.22 -15.71
CA LEU A 8 1.20 -0.68 -15.04
C LEU A 8 0.24 0.47 -14.76
N ARG A 9 -0.96 0.39 -15.31
CA ARG A 9 -2.12 1.20 -14.89
C ARG A 9 -2.79 0.55 -13.69
N LEU A 10 -3.44 1.34 -12.84
CA LEU A 10 -4.13 0.83 -11.64
C LEU A 10 -5.12 -0.30 -11.96
N ARG A 11 -5.83 -0.20 -13.08
CA ARG A 11 -6.74 -1.25 -13.55
C ARG A 11 -6.04 -2.58 -13.87
N GLU A 12 -4.83 -2.50 -14.43
CA GLU A 12 -4.03 -3.69 -14.76
C GLU A 12 -3.50 -4.34 -13.47
N ILE A 13 -3.11 -3.52 -12.48
CA ILE A 13 -2.72 -4.00 -11.15
C ILE A 13 -3.89 -4.70 -10.46
N GLN A 14 -5.08 -4.09 -10.44
CA GLN A 14 -6.29 -4.72 -9.90
C GLN A 14 -6.54 -6.10 -10.52
N SER A 15 -6.50 -6.16 -11.86
CA SER A 15 -6.73 -7.40 -12.61
C SER A 15 -5.65 -8.46 -12.31
N TYR A 16 -4.40 -8.04 -12.19
CA TYR A 16 -3.28 -8.92 -11.88
C TYR A 16 -3.40 -9.50 -10.46
N VAL A 17 -3.71 -8.66 -9.47
CA VAL A 17 -3.89 -9.09 -8.07
C VAL A 17 -5.06 -10.06 -7.95
N ALA A 18 -6.19 -9.79 -8.61
CA ALA A 18 -7.34 -10.70 -8.61
C ALA A 18 -6.97 -12.10 -9.16
N GLU A 19 -6.23 -12.14 -10.26
CA GLU A 19 -5.77 -13.41 -10.84
C GLU A 19 -4.74 -14.11 -9.95
N MET A 20 -3.84 -13.36 -9.32
CA MET A 20 -2.83 -13.88 -8.40
C MET A 20 -3.49 -14.53 -7.16
N VAL A 21 -4.45 -13.85 -6.53
CA VAL A 21 -5.22 -14.36 -5.38
C VAL A 21 -5.97 -15.65 -5.75
N ARG A 22 -6.59 -15.66 -6.93
CA ARG A 22 -7.25 -16.85 -7.47
C ARG A 22 -6.30 -18.02 -7.68
N GLN A 23 -5.11 -17.79 -8.25
CA GLN A 23 -4.10 -18.82 -8.48
C GLN A 23 -3.52 -19.38 -7.17
N LYS A 24 -3.37 -18.55 -6.14
CA LYS A 24 -2.88 -18.97 -4.83
C LYS A 24 -3.93 -19.70 -3.98
N GLY A 25 -5.19 -19.77 -4.43
CA GLY A 25 -6.26 -20.46 -3.72
C GLY A 25 -6.93 -19.61 -2.62
N PHE A 26 -6.66 -18.31 -2.58
CA PHE A 26 -7.17 -17.37 -1.58
C PHE A 26 -8.49 -16.69 -1.99
N ALA A 27 -9.10 -17.10 -3.11
CA ALA A 27 -10.36 -16.50 -3.61
C ALA A 27 -11.59 -16.66 -2.68
N ARG A 28 -11.44 -17.33 -1.52
CA ARG A 28 -12.50 -17.49 -0.52
C ARG A 28 -12.32 -16.58 0.70
N GLU A 29 -11.23 -15.82 0.77
CA GLU A 29 -10.98 -14.89 1.87
C GLU A 29 -12.01 -13.77 1.86
N SER A 30 -12.50 -13.43 3.03
CA SER A 30 -13.43 -12.31 3.21
C SER A 30 -12.68 -10.98 3.31
N LEU A 31 -13.39 -9.87 3.16
CA LEU A 31 -12.85 -8.53 3.43
C LEU A 31 -12.18 -8.43 4.82
N ARG A 32 -12.70 -9.16 5.81
CA ARG A 32 -12.12 -9.21 7.15
C ARG A 32 -10.78 -9.92 7.16
N ASP A 33 -10.67 -11.05 6.46
CA ASP A 33 -9.46 -11.87 6.46
C ASP A 33 -8.32 -11.12 5.77
N VAL A 34 -8.59 -10.52 4.60
CA VAL A 34 -7.62 -9.69 3.87
C VAL A 34 -7.24 -8.43 4.66
N LEU A 35 -8.17 -7.83 5.41
CA LEU A 35 -7.84 -6.70 6.29
C LEU A 35 -6.86 -7.11 7.41
N LEU A 36 -6.98 -8.31 7.95
CA LEU A 36 -6.04 -8.81 8.97
C LEU A 36 -4.64 -8.99 8.37
N LEU A 37 -4.53 -9.52 7.15
CA LEU A 37 -3.26 -9.63 6.42
C LEU A 37 -2.65 -8.24 6.17
N LEU A 38 -3.46 -7.26 5.75
CA LEU A 38 -2.98 -5.88 5.60
C LEU A 38 -2.43 -5.30 6.90
N ILE A 39 -3.06 -5.59 8.05
CA ILE A 39 -2.59 -5.12 9.35
C ILE A 39 -1.22 -5.74 9.70
N GLU A 40 -1.03 -7.01 9.37
CA GLU A 40 0.25 -7.71 9.54
C GLU A 40 1.36 -7.02 8.74
N GLU A 41 1.15 -6.80 7.43
CA GLU A 41 2.13 -6.09 6.58
C GLU A 41 2.36 -4.65 7.03
N THR A 42 1.34 -3.98 7.55
CA THR A 42 1.48 -2.63 8.11
C THR A 42 2.38 -2.64 9.36
N GLY A 43 2.34 -3.72 10.13
CA GLY A 43 3.25 -3.96 11.26
C GLY A 43 4.70 -4.16 10.82
N GLU A 44 4.92 -4.91 9.74
CA GLU A 44 6.24 -5.12 9.12
C GLU A 44 6.80 -3.80 8.55
N LEU A 45 5.96 -3.05 7.83
CA LEU A 45 6.28 -1.70 7.35
C LEU A 45 6.67 -0.78 8.51
N ALA A 46 5.88 -0.76 9.59
CA ALA A 46 6.17 0.06 10.77
C ALA A 46 7.51 -0.33 11.42
N ARG A 47 7.82 -1.62 11.48
CA ARG A 47 9.11 -2.11 11.95
C ARG A 47 10.25 -1.62 11.06
N THR A 48 10.14 -1.75 9.75
CA THR A 48 11.14 -1.31 8.79
C THR A 48 11.36 0.21 8.85
N ILE A 49 10.29 0.99 9.00
CA ILE A 49 10.37 2.45 9.21
C ILE A 49 11.07 2.77 10.54
N ARG A 50 10.72 2.07 11.63
CA ARG A 50 11.36 2.28 12.94
C ARG A 50 12.86 1.95 12.90
N GLU A 51 13.23 0.86 12.23
CA GLU A 51 14.64 0.48 12.04
C GLU A 51 15.40 1.58 11.27
N ARG A 52 14.77 2.17 10.24
CA ARG A 52 15.31 3.31 9.49
C ARG A 52 15.45 4.59 10.35
N SER A 53 14.48 4.86 11.22
CA SER A 53 14.42 6.09 12.02
C SER A 53 15.20 6.01 13.33
N GLY A 54 15.42 4.81 13.89
CA GLY A 54 15.71 4.62 15.31
C GLY A 54 17.03 3.97 15.71
N LEU A 55 17.77 3.29 14.83
CA LEU A 55 19.09 2.76 15.20
C LEU A 55 20.02 2.68 13.98
N LYS A 56 21.18 3.35 14.11
CA LYS A 56 22.31 3.31 13.16
C LYS A 56 22.04 4.01 11.81
N SER A 57 21.97 5.34 11.88
CA SER A 57 22.22 6.30 10.78
C SER A 57 23.55 6.09 9.99
N ARG A 58 24.33 5.04 10.26
CA ARG A 58 25.64 4.81 9.64
C ARG A 58 25.63 3.94 8.38
N THR A 59 24.52 3.30 8.02
CA THR A 59 24.44 2.54 6.76
C THR A 59 23.02 2.56 6.21
N ARG A 60 22.68 3.60 5.43
CA ARG A 60 21.64 3.48 4.40
C ARG A 60 22.14 2.46 3.39
N THR A 61 21.86 1.19 3.62
CA THR A 61 22.21 0.12 2.69
C THR A 61 21.14 0.03 1.62
N LYS A 62 21.55 -0.36 0.42
CA LYS A 62 20.61 -0.72 -0.67
C LYS A 62 19.54 -1.72 -0.20
N THR A 63 19.94 -2.64 0.67
CA THR A 63 19.06 -3.66 1.28
C THR A 63 17.95 -3.07 2.16
N ALA A 64 18.19 -1.95 2.84
CA ALA A 64 17.17 -1.31 3.67
C ALA A 64 16.11 -0.58 2.83
N GLU A 65 16.52 0.02 1.71
CA GLU A 65 15.61 0.67 0.76
C GLU A 65 14.81 -0.37 -0.03
N GLU A 66 15.44 -1.48 -0.43
CA GLU A 66 14.77 -2.63 -1.04
C GLU A 66 13.70 -3.22 -0.11
N ARG A 67 14.02 -3.42 1.18
CA ARG A 67 13.05 -3.93 2.15
C ARG A 67 11.89 -2.98 2.37
N LEU A 68 12.15 -1.67 2.54
CA LEU A 68 11.08 -0.68 2.66
C LEU A 68 10.14 -0.70 1.43
N GLY A 69 10.72 -0.82 0.23
CA GLY A 69 9.96 -0.95 -1.01
C GLY A 69 9.08 -2.21 -1.03
N ALA A 70 9.59 -3.33 -0.52
CA ALA A 70 8.84 -4.59 -0.40
C ALA A 70 7.65 -4.44 0.55
N GLU A 71 7.86 -3.97 1.79
CA GLU A 71 6.75 -3.83 2.77
C GLU A 71 5.65 -2.86 2.27
N LEU A 72 6.06 -1.79 1.57
CA LEU A 72 5.12 -0.86 0.94
C LEU A 72 4.32 -1.53 -0.19
N ALA A 73 4.97 -2.37 -0.98
CA ALA A 73 4.33 -3.12 -2.06
C ALA A 73 3.35 -4.16 -1.51
N ASP A 74 3.71 -4.87 -0.43
CA ASP A 74 2.85 -5.87 0.20
C ASP A 74 1.59 -5.22 0.79
N CYS A 75 1.75 -4.10 1.51
CA CYS A 75 0.62 -3.28 1.95
C CYS A 75 -0.28 -2.86 0.77
N PHE A 76 0.33 -2.40 -0.32
CA PHE A 76 -0.42 -1.97 -1.51
C PHE A 76 -1.18 -3.12 -2.18
N ILE A 77 -0.58 -4.32 -2.26
CA ILE A 77 -1.23 -5.51 -2.84
C ILE A 77 -2.47 -5.88 -2.04
N TYR A 78 -2.42 -5.91 -0.71
CA TYR A 78 -3.62 -6.21 0.09
C TYR A 78 -4.68 -5.11 0.02
N ILE A 79 -4.29 -3.83 -0.12
CA ILE A 79 -5.25 -2.76 -0.43
C ILE A 79 -5.97 -3.03 -1.76
N VAL A 80 -5.21 -3.40 -2.80
CA VAL A 80 -5.79 -3.72 -4.11
C VAL A 80 -6.71 -4.94 -4.03
N ASP A 81 -6.36 -5.94 -3.22
CA ASP A 81 -7.20 -7.11 -3.01
C ASP A 81 -8.52 -6.77 -2.29
N LEU A 82 -8.47 -5.93 -1.24
CA LEU A 82 -9.67 -5.39 -0.59
C LEU A 82 -10.57 -4.65 -1.59
N VAL A 83 -9.97 -3.88 -2.49
CA VAL A 83 -10.71 -3.16 -3.53
C VAL A 83 -11.39 -4.13 -4.51
N ASN A 84 -10.71 -5.22 -4.89
CA ASN A 84 -11.28 -6.26 -5.74
C ASN A 84 -12.45 -6.98 -5.05
N LEU A 85 -12.28 -7.36 -3.77
CA LEU A 85 -13.34 -7.97 -2.96
C LEU A 85 -14.55 -7.05 -2.75
N ALA A 86 -14.32 -5.73 -2.71
CA ALA A 86 -15.37 -4.73 -2.58
C ALA A 86 -16.03 -4.34 -3.92
N ASP A 87 -15.59 -4.91 -5.05
CA ASP A 87 -16.04 -4.59 -6.41
C ASP A 87 -15.95 -3.08 -6.73
N VAL A 88 -14.82 -2.47 -6.35
CA VAL A 88 -14.58 -1.03 -6.54
C VAL A 88 -13.66 -0.77 -7.73
N ASP A 89 -14.07 0.14 -8.61
CA ASP A 89 -13.16 0.76 -9.59
C ASP A 89 -12.15 1.67 -8.86
N PHE A 90 -10.93 1.16 -8.68
CA PHE A 90 -9.95 1.85 -7.84
C PHE A 90 -9.47 3.14 -8.48
N GLU A 91 -9.22 3.11 -9.78
CA GLU A 91 -8.69 4.26 -10.51
C GLU A 91 -9.70 5.40 -10.44
N ALA A 92 -10.98 5.12 -10.67
CA ALA A 92 -12.02 6.12 -10.56
C ALA A 92 -12.17 6.63 -9.11
N ALA A 93 -12.07 5.75 -8.11
CA ALA A 93 -12.13 6.13 -6.69
C ALA A 93 -10.97 7.08 -6.30
N VAL A 94 -9.74 6.74 -6.68
CA VAL A 94 -8.54 7.55 -6.44
C VAL A 94 -8.67 8.91 -7.14
N ARG A 95 -9.08 8.93 -8.42
CA ARG A 95 -9.30 10.19 -9.17
C ARG A 95 -10.31 11.09 -8.48
N ARG A 96 -11.46 10.56 -8.05
CA ARG A 96 -12.48 11.33 -7.32
C ARG A 96 -11.93 11.89 -6.01
N LYS A 97 -11.19 11.08 -5.26
CA LYS A 97 -10.59 11.46 -3.97
C LYS A 97 -9.57 12.59 -4.14
N LEU A 98 -8.62 12.45 -5.06
CA LEU A 98 -7.60 13.46 -5.33
C LEU A 98 -8.22 14.77 -5.85
N ALA A 99 -9.20 14.69 -6.75
CA ALA A 99 -9.91 15.88 -7.24
C ALA A 99 -10.64 16.61 -6.09
N SER A 100 -11.22 15.86 -5.14
CA SER A 100 -11.84 16.44 -3.96
C SER A 100 -10.82 17.09 -3.03
N ASP A 101 -9.68 16.45 -2.78
CA ASP A 101 -8.65 16.96 -1.88
C ASP A 101 -7.93 18.19 -2.47
N ALA A 102 -7.75 18.25 -3.79
CA ALA A 102 -7.22 19.43 -4.48
C ALA A 102 -8.10 20.68 -4.32
N ARG A 103 -9.41 20.49 -4.10
CA ARG A 103 -10.36 21.59 -3.84
C ARG A 103 -10.42 21.99 -2.37
N ARG A 104 -9.81 21.22 -1.47
CA ARG A 104 -9.78 21.53 -0.03
C ARG A 104 -8.63 22.50 0.25
N ARG A 105 -8.98 23.67 0.81
CA ARG A 105 -8.00 24.53 1.49
C ARG A 105 -7.76 23.95 2.88
N TRP A 106 -6.60 23.34 3.07
CA TRP A 106 -6.14 22.93 4.39
C TRP A 106 -5.96 24.20 5.23
N ARG A 107 -6.74 24.35 6.31
CA ARG A 107 -6.37 25.28 7.37
C ARG A 107 -5.21 24.61 8.09
N SER A 108 -4.05 25.25 8.13
CA SER A 108 -2.86 24.75 8.80
C SER A 108 -3.24 24.26 10.20
N SER A 109 -3.05 22.98 10.50
CA SER A 109 -3.15 22.51 11.88
C SER A 109 -1.94 23.05 12.66
N PRO A 110 -2.13 23.78 13.77
CA PRO A 110 -1.05 24.50 14.45
C PRO A 110 -0.09 23.61 15.28
N HIS A 111 0.00 22.31 15.01
CA HIS A 111 0.65 21.34 15.92
C HIS A 111 1.97 20.74 15.42
N LEU A 112 2.58 21.26 14.35
CA LEU A 112 3.88 20.77 13.85
C LEU A 112 5.05 21.76 14.00
N GLU A 113 4.88 22.89 14.67
CA GLU A 113 5.97 23.88 14.88
C GLU A 113 6.65 23.81 16.26
N GLN A 114 6.33 22.84 17.12
CA GLN A 114 6.98 22.71 18.43
C GLN A 114 7.61 21.33 18.62
N SER A 115 8.69 21.09 17.88
CA SER A 115 9.79 20.20 18.25
C SER A 115 10.94 20.46 17.29
N SER A 116 11.70 21.50 17.58
CA SER A 116 13.06 21.74 17.07
C SER A 116 14.01 21.79 18.26
#